data_AF-A0AAW2UBQ3-F1
#
_entry.id   AF-A0AAW2UBQ3-F1
#
_cell.length_a   1.000
_cell.length_b   1.000
_cell.length_c   1.000
_cell.angle_alpha   90.00
_cell.angle_beta   90.00
_cell.angle_gamma   90.00
#
_symmetry.space_group_name_H-M   'P 1'
#
loop_
_entity.id
_entity.type
_entity.pdbx_description
1 polymer ?
#
loop_
_entity_poly.entity_id
_entity_poly.type
_entity_poly.pdbx_seq_one_letter_code
_entity_poly.pdbx_strand_id
1 'polypeptide(L)'
;MAGGINVSAGDQQYDRMEMLKAFDQTEAGVKGLIDSGLTKIPKIFVRPSEDVAQELTYKNIQVQVPMIDLSGILDIDGRKKIIEQVRIASETWGFFQVVTMGFLQLFLME
;
A
#
# COMPACT_ATOMS: atom_id res chain seq x y z
N MET A 1 41.91 -7.25 -25.32
CA MET A 1 41.24 -8.06 -24.30
C MET A 1 40.76 -7.12 -23.21
N ALA A 2 39.50 -6.67 -23.28
CA ALA A 2 38.87 -5.92 -22.19
C ALA A 2 37.93 -6.91 -21.49
N GLY A 3 38.31 -7.35 -20.29
CA GLY A 3 37.49 -8.21 -19.46
C GLY A 3 36.24 -7.45 -19.05
N GLY A 4 35.11 -7.81 -19.67
CA GLY A 4 33.80 -7.41 -19.18
C GLY A 4 33.58 -8.05 -17.82
N ILE A 5 33.55 -7.22 -16.79
CA ILE A 5 33.19 -7.65 -15.44
C ILE A 5 31.70 -7.98 -15.51
N ASN A 6 31.36 -9.26 -15.63
CA ASN A 6 30.01 -9.74 -15.37
C ASN A 6 29.79 -9.54 -13.87
N VAL A 7 29.29 -8.36 -13.49
CA VAL A 7 28.82 -8.11 -12.12
C VAL A 7 27.69 -9.10 -11.88
N SER A 8 28.02 -10.13 -11.12
CA SER A 8 27.14 -11.26 -10.86
C SER A 8 25.91 -10.78 -10.09
N ALA A 9 24.75 -11.38 -10.34
CA ALA A 9 23.56 -11.17 -9.52
C ALA A 9 23.81 -11.44 -8.02
N GLY A 10 24.84 -12.25 -7.72
CA GLY A 10 25.34 -12.45 -6.36
C GLY A 10 25.91 -11.18 -5.73
N ASP A 11 26.77 -10.44 -6.44
CA ASP A 11 27.44 -9.23 -5.89
C ASP A 11 26.42 -8.13 -5.56
N GLN A 12 25.40 -7.95 -6.39
CA GLN A 12 24.33 -6.97 -6.14
C GLN A 12 23.44 -7.34 -4.93
N GLN A 13 23.25 -8.63 -4.65
CA GLN A 13 22.51 -9.12 -3.48
C GLN A 13 23.32 -8.90 -2.18
N TYR A 14 24.61 -9.21 -2.21
CA TYR A 14 25.51 -8.94 -1.08
C TYR A 14 25.57 -7.45 -0.75
N ASP A 15 25.74 -6.59 -1.77
CA ASP A 15 25.71 -5.12 -1.61
C ASP A 15 24.38 -4.64 -0.98
N ARG A 16 23.24 -5.22 -1.40
CA ARG A 16 21.92 -4.87 -0.86
C ARG A 16 21.78 -5.24 0.61
N MET A 17 22.23 -6.43 1.00
CA MET A 17 22.11 -6.90 2.38
C MET A 17 23.00 -6.11 3.34
N GLU A 18 24.19 -5.72 2.89
CA GLU A 18 25.06 -4.83 3.67
C GLU A 18 24.43 -3.45 3.88
N MET A 19 23.87 -2.85 2.82
CA MET A 19 23.14 -1.58 2.93
C MET A 19 21.92 -1.66 3.87
N LEU A 20 21.17 -2.76 3.82
CA LEU A 20 20.03 -2.99 4.73
C LEU A 20 20.51 -3.07 6.19
N LYS A 21 21.58 -3.81 6.44
CA LYS A 21 22.16 -3.92 7.78
C LYS A 21 22.63 -2.56 8.30
N ALA A 22 23.33 -1.78 7.48
CA ALA A 22 23.79 -0.45 7.85
C ALA A 22 22.61 0.50 8.14
N PHE A 23 21.52 0.40 7.36
CA PHE A 23 20.30 1.16 7.60
C PHE A 23 19.61 0.77 8.91
N ASP A 24 19.40 -0.52 9.16
CA ASP A 24 18.73 -1.00 10.37
C ASP A 24 19.53 -0.62 11.64
N GLN A 25 20.86 -0.65 11.56
CA GLN A 25 21.75 -0.22 12.65
C GLN A 25 21.63 1.27 13.00
N THR A 26 21.11 2.11 12.11
CA THR A 26 20.86 3.52 12.45
C THR A 26 19.69 3.69 13.40
N GLU A 27 18.77 2.71 13.44
CA GLU A 27 17.49 2.74 14.19
C GLU A 27 16.61 3.98 13.93
N ALA A 28 16.99 4.82 12.95
CA ALA A 28 16.35 6.10 12.67
C ALA A 28 15.11 5.97 11.76
N GLY A 29 14.95 4.79 11.17
CA GLY A 29 13.89 4.48 10.20
C GLY A 29 13.98 5.35 8.93
N VAL A 30 12.97 5.23 8.07
CA VAL A 30 12.93 5.99 6.81
C VAL A 30 12.81 7.50 7.07
N LYS A 31 12.11 7.91 8.15
CA LYS A 31 12.01 9.33 8.52
C LYS A 31 13.38 9.94 8.82
N GLY A 32 14.25 9.25 9.56
CA GLY A 32 15.61 9.71 9.83
C GLY A 32 16.46 9.88 8.57
N LEU A 33 16.26 9.02 7.56
CA LEU A 33 16.91 9.20 6.26
C LEU A 33 16.44 10.47 5.55
N ILE A 34 15.14 10.78 5.58
CA ILE A 34 14.61 12.00 4.97
C ILE A 34 15.13 13.24 5.69
N ASP A 35 15.10 13.22 7.03
CA ASP A 35 15.56 14.33 7.88
C ASP A 35 17.07 14.60 7.70
N SER A 36 17.85 13.61 7.26
CA SER A 36 19.29 13.76 6.96
C SER A 36 19.60 14.59 5.68
N GLY A 37 18.57 14.99 4.92
CA GLY A 37 18.75 15.78 3.69
C GLY A 37 19.12 14.94 2.46
N LEU A 38 18.71 13.67 2.44
CA LEU A 38 19.00 12.75 1.35
C LEU A 38 18.44 13.23 0.00
N THR A 39 19.31 13.37 -1.01
CA THR A 39 18.92 13.86 -2.35
C THR A 39 18.62 12.74 -3.35
N LYS A 40 18.96 11.49 -3.03
CA LYS A 40 18.77 10.32 -3.92
C LYS A 40 18.23 9.13 -3.12
N ILE A 41 17.25 8.43 -3.68
CA ILE A 41 16.67 7.23 -3.07
C ILE A 41 17.73 6.11 -3.01
N PRO A 42 18.01 5.51 -1.84
CA PRO A 42 18.94 4.40 -1.72
C PRO A 42 18.42 3.18 -2.48
N LYS A 43 19.33 2.42 -3.10
CA LYS A 43 18.97 1.22 -3.90
C LYS A 43 18.17 0.19 -3.11
N ILE A 44 18.32 0.14 -1.78
CA ILE A 44 17.53 -0.73 -0.91
C ILE A 44 16.01 -0.46 -0.96
N PHE A 45 15.58 0.76 -1.32
CA PHE A 45 14.15 1.13 -1.44
C PHE A 45 13.64 1.09 -2.88
N VAL A 46 14.50 0.80 -3.86
CA VAL A 46 14.10 0.67 -5.27
C VAL A 46 13.55 -0.73 -5.50
N ARG A 47 12.30 -0.83 -5.96
CA ARG A 47 11.68 -2.10 -6.34
C ARG A 47 12.35 -2.68 -7.61
N PRO A 48 12.48 -4.01 -7.74
CA PRO A 48 12.93 -4.67 -8.96
C PRO A 48 12.11 -4.27 -10.19
N SER A 49 12.72 -4.33 -11.37
CA SER A 49 12.07 -3.97 -12.64
C SER A 49 10.85 -4.81 -12.96
N GLU A 50 10.85 -6.07 -12.54
CA GLU A 50 9.78 -7.03 -12.79
C GLU A 50 8.49 -6.62 -12.06
N ASP A 51 8.60 -6.16 -10.81
CA ASP A 51 7.47 -5.69 -10.00
C ASP A 51 6.87 -4.41 -10.59
N VAL A 52 7.73 -3.52 -11.09
CA VAL A 52 7.29 -2.25 -11.71
C VAL A 52 6.56 -2.51 -13.03
N ALA A 53 7.05 -3.46 -13.83
CA ALA A 53 6.42 -3.83 -15.11
C ALA A 53 5.03 -4.47 -14.91
N GLN A 54 4.85 -5.28 -13.87
CA GLN A 54 3.53 -5.82 -13.50
C GLN A 54 2.54 -4.70 -13.16
N GLU A 55 2.95 -3.70 -12.38
CA GLU A 55 2.10 -2.57 -11.99
C GLU A 55 1.58 -1.76 -13.19
N LEU A 56 2.42 -1.55 -14.22
CA LEU A 56 2.01 -0.87 -15.46
C LEU A 56 0.94 -1.64 -16.23
N THR A 57 0.88 -2.96 -16.07
CA THR A 57 -0.13 -3.81 -16.71
C THR A 57 -1.49 -3.65 -16.03
N TYR A 58 -1.52 -3.47 -14.70
CA TYR A 58 -2.75 -3.28 -13.92
C TYR A 58 -3.39 -1.89 -14.07
N LYS A 59 -2.66 -0.87 -14.54
CA LYS A 59 -3.19 0.50 -14.73
C LYS A 59 -4.39 0.58 -15.68
N ASN A 60 -4.63 -0.45 -16.48
CA ASN A 60 -5.78 -0.52 -17.39
C ASN A 60 -7.02 -1.20 -16.77
N ILE A 61 -6.94 -1.69 -15.53
CA ILE A 61 -8.07 -2.34 -14.85
C ILE A 61 -8.65 -1.35 -13.84
N GLN A 62 -9.81 -0.78 -14.14
CA GLN A 62 -10.57 0.04 -13.20
C GLN A 62 -11.26 -0.88 -12.17
N VAL A 63 -10.52 -1.27 -11.15
CA VAL A 63 -11.02 -2.03 -10.02
C VAL A 63 -11.57 -1.04 -8.98
N GLN A 64 -12.88 -1.08 -8.69
CA GLN A 64 -13.49 -0.28 -7.63
C GLN A 64 -13.74 -1.14 -6.39
N VAL A 65 -13.11 -0.78 -5.29
CA VAL A 65 -13.31 -1.42 -3.99
C VAL A 65 -14.78 -1.24 -3.57
N PRO A 66 -15.46 -2.28 -3.07
CA PRO A 66 -16.84 -2.16 -2.62
C PRO A 66 -16.97 -1.11 -1.52
N MET A 67 -18.01 -0.29 -1.61
CA MET A 67 -18.37 0.70 -0.60
C MET A 67 -19.75 0.35 -0.03
N ILE A 68 -19.84 0.19 1.29
CA ILE A 68 -21.06 -0.21 2.00
C ILE A 68 -21.56 0.97 2.83
N ASP A 69 -22.78 1.42 2.55
CA ASP A 69 -23.45 2.46 3.33
C ASP A 69 -24.23 1.84 4.50
N LEU A 70 -23.93 2.29 5.71
CA LEU A 70 -24.56 1.84 6.95
C LEU A 70 -25.77 2.69 7.38
N SER A 71 -26.19 3.69 6.60
CA SER A 71 -27.32 4.57 6.92
C SER A 71 -28.61 3.81 7.29
N GLY A 72 -28.85 2.63 6.70
CA GLY A 72 -30.01 1.78 6.96
C GLY A 72 -29.84 0.71 8.05
N ILE A 73 -28.76 0.72 8.85
CA ILE A 73 -28.46 -0.37 9.80
C ILE A 73 -29.46 -0.50 10.97
N LEU A 74 -30.16 0.59 11.28
CA LEU A 74 -31.17 0.62 12.34
C LEU A 74 -32.49 -0.02 11.91
N ASP A 75 -32.78 -0.02 10.60
CA ASP A 75 -33.93 -0.72 10.03
C ASP A 75 -33.67 -2.23 9.93
N ILE A 76 -34.69 -3.07 10.15
CA ILE A 76 -34.53 -4.54 10.17
C ILE A 76 -34.20 -5.07 8.76
N ASP A 77 -34.85 -4.54 7.73
CA ASP A 77 -34.65 -4.98 6.35
C ASP A 77 -33.38 -4.36 5.77
N GLY A 78 -33.09 -3.10 6.10
CA GLY A 78 -31.83 -2.43 5.83
C GLY A 78 -30.62 -3.18 6.43
N ARG A 79 -30.73 -3.63 7.68
CA ARG A 79 -29.68 -4.41 8.34
C ARG A 79 -29.39 -5.73 7.63
N LYS A 80 -30.41 -6.49 7.25
CA LYS A 80 -30.23 -7.75 6.50
C LYS A 80 -29.48 -7.51 5.19
N LYS A 81 -29.85 -6.45 4.46
CA LYS A 81 -29.18 -6.07 3.20
C LYS A 81 -27.72 -5.71 3.43
N ILE A 82 -27.42 -4.94 4.49
CA ILE A 82 -26.04 -4.56 4.84
C ILE A 82 -25.20 -5.78 5.20
N ILE A 83 -25.74 -6.70 6.01
CA ILE A 83 -25.04 -7.95 6.38
C ILE A 83 -24.69 -8.75 5.13
N GLU A 84 -25.62 -8.86 4.18
CA GLU A 84 -25.36 -9.59 2.93
C GLU A 84 -24.30 -8.90 2.08
N GLN A 85 -24.30 -7.56 1.99
CA GLN A 85 -23.24 -6.81 1.31
C GLN A 85 -21.87 -7.02 1.96
N VAL A 86 -21.81 -7.01 3.30
CA VAL A 86 -20.58 -7.28 4.05
C VAL A 86 -20.07 -8.68 3.78
N ARG A 87 -20.96 -9.68 3.78
CA ARG A 87 -20.61 -11.07 3.46
C ARG A 87 -20.00 -11.17 2.05
N ILE A 88 -20.72 -10.68 1.04
CA ILE A 88 -20.27 -10.77 -0.36
C ILE A 88 -18.93 -10.04 -0.54
N ALA A 89 -18.79 -8.84 0.02
CA ALA A 89 -17.55 -8.08 -0.09
C ALA A 89 -16.38 -8.78 0.63
N SER A 90 -16.62 -9.37 1.79
CA SER A 90 -15.60 -10.14 2.51
C SER A 90 -15.15 -11.38 1.73
N GLU A 91 -16.10 -12.14 1.18
CA GLU A 91 -15.81 -13.36 0.42
C GLU A 91 -15.13 -13.06 -0.93
N THR A 92 -15.54 -11.99 -1.61
CA THR A 92 -15.06 -11.67 -2.97
C THR A 92 -13.79 -10.82 -2.98
N TRP A 93 -13.70 -9.85 -2.06
CA TRP A 93 -12.63 -8.85 -2.04
C TRP A 93 -11.69 -8.99 -0.87
N GLY A 94 -12.13 -9.57 0.25
CA GLY A 94 -11.37 -9.59 1.51
C GLY A 94 -11.31 -8.25 2.23
N PHE A 95 -11.75 -7.15 1.59
CA PHE A 95 -11.85 -5.82 2.19
C PHE A 95 -12.90 -4.96 1.45
N PHE A 96 -13.41 -3.94 2.14
CA PHE A 96 -14.38 -2.98 1.62
C PHE A 96 -14.30 -1.66 2.39
N GLN A 97 -14.80 -0.60 1.79
CA GLN A 97 -14.97 0.70 2.43
C GLN A 97 -16.35 0.78 3.08
N VAL A 98 -16.44 1.49 4.19
CA VAL A 98 -17.69 1.71 4.92
C VAL A 98 -17.96 3.20 4.95
N VAL A 99 -19.17 3.59 4.57
CA VAL A 99 -19.67 4.95 4.74
C VAL A 99 -20.76 4.91 5.80
N THR A 100 -20.58 5.71 6.83
CA THR A 100 -21.60 5.94 7.84
C THR A 100 -22.01 7.39 7.70
N MET A 101 -23.18 7.67 7.14
CA MET A 101 -23.77 9.01 7.25
C MET A 101 -24.27 9.21 8.69
N GLY A 102 -23.33 9.36 9.63
CA GLY A 102 -23.55 9.17 11.07
C GLY A 102 -23.02 10.27 11.97
N PHE A 103 -22.49 11.36 11.41
CA PHE A 103 -22.29 12.60 12.18
C PHE A 103 -22.84 13.74 11.35
N LEU A 104 -24.06 14.15 11.68
CA LEU A 104 -24.69 15.34 11.15
C LEU A 104 -23.71 16.53 11.26
N GLN A 105 -23.68 17.29 10.18
CA GLN A 105 -23.27 18.67 9.94
C GLN A 105 -23.72 19.70 11.02
N LEU A 106 -24.12 19.31 12.23
CA LEU A 106 -24.72 20.19 13.24
C LEU A 106 -23.71 20.89 14.17
N PHE A 107 -22.39 20.75 13.95
CA PHE A 107 -21.35 21.41 14.75
C PHE A 107 -20.51 22.45 13.98
N LEU A 108 -20.95 22.91 12.80
CA LEU A 108 -20.20 23.89 12.00
C LEU A 108 -20.86 25.26 11.83
N MET A 109 -21.80 25.62 12.72
CA MET A 109 -22.30 26.99 12.84
C MET A 109 -22.60 27.36 14.30
N GLU A 110 -21.54 27.68 15.05
CA GLU A 110 -21.55 28.80 16.02
C GLU A 110 -20.14 29.37 16.15
#